data_AF-A0A7Y5DQ65-F1
#
_entry.id   AF-A0A7Y5DQ65-F1
#
_cell.length_a   1.000
_cell.length_b   1.000
_cell.length_c   1.000
_cell.angle_alpha   90.00
_cell.angle_beta   90.00
_cell.angle_gamma   90.00
#
_symmetry.space_group_name_H-M   'P 1'
#
loop_
_entity.id
_entity.type
_entity.pdbx_description
1 polymer ?
#
loop_
_entity_poly.entity_id
_entity_poly.type
_entity_poly.pdbx_seq_one_letter_code
_entity_poly.pdbx_strand_id
1 'polypeptide(L)'
;MKQILIFLLIIISNIVKSQTPDNDPHFVLDTYDNFNSLNSSLWNSVPNGTWGLETFNANNVTATGGVLTLKCEKINGNYISGGIETVNKKTFSYGYYEIYSQIPKGMGYWGGFWFHMGSSTCARHEIDVLEPNGCDCSIGTQFHCGLGNYNTSCYGGFLAETVTGLNDLTLDYNKYSLQWTPSLVKISVNDNLVKEFSDPKIVSDNPMYMFLTFQIDPNCTPNSSTVFPAFWKYKSFKYYKLKTDCSNGIVSSNFDFINHEYKVQKYYSLSSSTIPSNSSIILRATDYIELDEDFIVPYGSEFTAITHCLTCPQ
;
A
#
# COMPACT_ATOMS: atom_id res chain seq x y z
N MET A 1 -41.28 -32.60 -27.91
CA MET A 1 -40.37 -31.44 -27.77
C MET A 1 -39.52 -31.66 -26.53
N LYS A 2 -38.20 -31.89 -26.67
CA LYS A 2 -37.27 -31.96 -25.53
C LYS A 2 -36.80 -30.53 -25.25
N GLN A 3 -37.14 -29.98 -24.08
CA GLN A 3 -36.57 -28.72 -23.62
C GLN A 3 -35.12 -28.96 -23.21
N ILE A 4 -34.19 -28.31 -23.90
CA ILE A 4 -32.79 -28.24 -23.51
C ILE A 4 -32.68 -27.08 -22.53
N LEU A 5 -32.38 -27.39 -21.27
CA LEU A 5 -32.08 -26.40 -20.25
C LEU A 5 -30.60 -26.01 -20.40
N ILE A 6 -30.34 -24.82 -20.94
CA ILE A 6 -28.98 -24.27 -21.03
C ILE A 6 -28.68 -23.62 -19.68
N PHE A 7 -27.83 -24.26 -18.87
CA PHE A 7 -27.21 -23.62 -17.72
C PHE A 7 -26.15 -22.64 -18.21
N LEU A 8 -26.47 -21.35 -18.20
CA LEU A 8 -25.48 -20.30 -18.37
C LEU A 8 -24.64 -20.22 -17.09
N LEU A 9 -23.45 -20.82 -17.12
CA LEU A 9 -22.48 -20.71 -16.04
C LEU A 9 -21.91 -19.29 -16.07
N ILE A 10 -22.53 -18.36 -15.34
CA ILE A 10 -21.96 -17.04 -15.11
C ILE A 10 -20.80 -17.24 -14.13
N ILE A 11 -19.58 -17.27 -14.66
CA ILE A 11 -18.37 -17.15 -13.85
C ILE A 11 -18.32 -15.70 -13.38
N ILE A 12 -18.93 -15.42 -12.22
CA ILE A 12 -18.70 -14.16 -11.52
C ILE A 12 -17.28 -14.27 -10.99
N SER A 13 -16.33 -13.64 -11.68
CA SER A 13 -15.02 -13.39 -11.09
C SER A 13 -15.26 -12.54 -9.85
N ASN A 14 -15.12 -13.12 -8.68
CA ASN A 14 -15.10 -12.38 -7.43
C ASN A 14 -13.84 -11.52 -7.43
N ILE A 15 -13.94 -10.32 -8.01
CA ILE A 15 -12.93 -9.29 -7.84
C ILE A 15 -12.97 -8.95 -6.35
N VAL A 16 -11.97 -9.44 -5.62
CA VAL A 16 -11.80 -9.09 -4.20
C VAL A 16 -11.43 -7.63 -4.15
N LYS A 17 -12.43 -6.79 -3.85
CA LYS A 17 -12.20 -5.37 -3.60
C LYS A 17 -11.48 -5.21 -2.27
N SER A 18 -10.43 -4.41 -2.29
CA SER A 18 -9.69 -4.04 -1.09
C SER A 18 -10.48 -3.04 -0.25
N GLN A 19 -10.09 -2.91 1.01
CA GLN A 19 -10.65 -1.97 1.96
C GLN A 19 -10.37 -0.53 1.50
N THR A 20 -11.39 0.35 1.50
CA THR A 20 -11.23 1.78 1.19
C THR A 20 -11.47 2.61 2.45
N PRO A 21 -10.45 3.29 3.02
CA PRO A 21 -10.59 3.98 4.30
C PRO A 21 -11.56 5.15 4.35
N ASP A 22 -11.81 5.85 3.23
CA ASP A 22 -12.61 7.08 3.21
C ASP A 22 -14.02 6.93 3.80
N ASN A 23 -14.58 5.71 3.80
CA ASN A 23 -15.89 5.39 4.39
C ASN A 23 -15.81 4.35 5.51
N ASP A 24 -14.61 4.00 5.98
CA ASP A 24 -14.43 2.99 6.99
C ASP A 24 -14.34 3.63 8.38
N PRO A 25 -15.27 3.31 9.30
CA PRO A 25 -15.30 3.91 10.63
C PRO A 25 -14.10 3.52 11.50
N HIS A 26 -13.23 2.60 11.07
CA HIS A 26 -12.00 2.24 11.81
C HIS A 26 -10.83 3.18 11.56
N PHE A 27 -10.84 3.90 10.44
CA PHE A 27 -9.70 4.69 10.01
C PHE A 27 -9.89 6.18 10.30
N VAL A 28 -8.76 6.87 10.45
CA VAL A 28 -8.67 8.32 10.48
C VAL A 28 -7.57 8.77 9.52
N LEU A 29 -7.84 9.79 8.71
CA LEU A 29 -6.85 10.40 7.84
C LEU A 29 -5.80 11.13 8.69
N ASP A 30 -4.54 10.70 8.62
CA ASP A 30 -3.42 11.28 9.37
C ASP A 30 -2.61 12.25 8.50
N THR A 31 -2.29 11.85 7.27
CA THR A 31 -1.52 12.68 6.34
C THR A 31 -2.18 12.75 4.98
N TYR A 32 -2.23 13.95 4.42
CA TYR A 32 -2.67 14.20 3.06
C TYR A 32 -1.73 15.20 2.39
N ASP A 33 -1.31 14.89 1.17
CA ASP A 33 -0.61 15.81 0.30
C ASP A 33 -1.23 15.74 -1.10
N ASN A 34 -1.61 16.88 -1.65
CA ASN A 34 -2.17 17.00 -3.00
C ASN A 34 -1.16 17.57 -4.00
N PHE A 35 0.08 17.83 -3.57
CA PHE A 35 1.16 18.33 -4.40
C PHE A 35 0.85 19.66 -5.11
N ASN A 36 0.04 20.52 -4.51
CA ASN A 36 -0.09 21.93 -4.95
C ASN A 36 1.23 22.69 -4.86
N SER A 37 2.05 22.34 -3.88
CA SER A 37 3.45 22.71 -3.71
C SER A 37 4.17 21.55 -3.00
N LEU A 38 5.51 21.52 -3.03
CA LEU A 38 6.25 20.50 -2.29
C LEU A 38 6.15 20.80 -0.80
N ASN A 39 5.46 19.95 -0.04
CA ASN A 39 5.33 20.09 1.41
C ASN A 39 6.67 19.83 2.11
N SER A 40 7.40 20.90 2.41
CA SER A 40 8.73 20.83 3.02
C SER A 40 8.73 20.36 4.47
N SER A 41 7.57 20.28 5.14
CA SER A 41 7.46 19.64 6.45
C SER A 41 7.41 18.11 6.36
N LEU A 42 7.09 17.56 5.18
CA LEU A 42 6.98 16.11 4.95
C LEU A 42 8.10 15.58 4.06
N TRP A 43 8.42 16.27 2.96
CA TRP A 43 9.27 15.75 1.89
C TRP A 43 10.59 16.49 1.75
N ASN A 44 11.68 15.75 1.59
CA ASN A 44 12.93 16.21 1.00
C ASN A 44 13.01 15.75 -0.45
N SER A 45 13.74 16.46 -1.30
CA SER A 45 14.30 15.81 -2.49
C SER A 45 15.36 14.81 -2.05
N VAL A 46 15.40 13.65 -2.70
CA VAL A 46 16.48 12.66 -2.49
C VAL A 46 17.82 13.36 -2.77
N PRO A 47 18.81 13.25 -1.86
CA PRO A 47 20.12 13.87 -2.05
C PRO A 47 20.81 13.41 -3.33
N ASN A 48 21.68 14.27 -3.88
CA ASN A 48 22.44 13.91 -5.07
C ASN A 48 23.26 12.64 -4.83
N GLY A 49 22.95 11.60 -5.60
CA GLY A 49 23.54 10.27 -5.50
C GLY A 49 23.00 9.38 -6.60
N THR A 50 23.59 8.19 -6.74
CA THR A 50 23.22 7.23 -7.78
C THR A 50 22.82 5.92 -7.12
N TRP A 51 21.57 5.50 -7.34
CA TRP A 51 21.00 4.28 -6.78
C TRP A 51 20.72 3.23 -7.88
N GLY A 52 20.37 3.67 -9.10
CA GLY A 52 20.39 2.88 -10.33
C GLY A 52 21.51 3.34 -11.29
N LEU A 53 21.14 3.67 -12.53
CA LEU A 53 22.05 4.32 -13.50
C LEU A 53 21.93 5.85 -13.52
N GLU A 54 20.95 6.40 -12.83
CA GLU A 54 20.70 7.83 -12.71
C GLU A 54 21.51 8.49 -11.61
N THR A 55 21.70 9.80 -11.72
CA THR A 55 22.04 10.66 -10.60
C THR A 55 20.83 11.49 -10.21
N PHE A 56 20.42 11.41 -8.95
CA PHE A 56 19.34 12.25 -8.44
C PHE A 56 19.75 13.73 -8.42
N ASN A 57 18.77 14.59 -8.73
CA ASN A 57 18.92 16.03 -8.68
C ASN A 57 17.59 16.67 -8.27
N ALA A 58 17.62 17.55 -7.27
CA ALA A 58 16.44 18.26 -6.79
C ALA A 58 15.76 19.13 -7.87
N ASN A 59 16.51 19.60 -8.88
CA ASN A 59 15.96 20.35 -10.02
C ASN A 59 15.01 19.50 -10.89
N ASN A 60 15.04 18.18 -10.73
CA ASN A 60 14.17 17.25 -11.45
C ASN A 60 12.94 16.85 -10.62
N VAL A 61 12.69 17.56 -9.52
CA VAL A 61 11.49 17.43 -8.70
C VAL A 61 10.69 18.73 -8.80
N THR A 62 9.43 18.63 -9.22
CA THR A 62 8.50 19.76 -9.25
C THR A 62 7.16 19.35 -8.65
N ALA A 63 6.58 20.16 -7.77
CA ALA A 63 5.23 19.97 -7.28
C ALA A 63 4.48 21.29 -7.42
N THR A 64 3.55 21.34 -8.36
CA THR A 64 2.83 22.56 -8.73
C THR A 64 1.48 22.20 -9.34
N GLY A 65 0.43 22.94 -8.98
CA GLY A 65 -0.89 22.79 -9.62
C GLY A 65 -1.55 21.43 -9.36
N GLY A 66 -1.25 20.80 -8.23
CA GLY A 66 -1.85 19.53 -7.82
C GLY A 66 -1.14 18.29 -8.37
N VAL A 67 0.08 18.44 -8.87
CA VAL A 67 0.87 17.34 -9.44
C VAL A 67 2.32 17.46 -9.00
N LEU A 68 2.82 16.41 -8.35
CA LEU A 68 4.25 16.12 -8.22
C LEU A 68 4.71 15.44 -9.51
N THR A 69 5.78 15.95 -10.09
CA THR A 69 6.44 15.40 -11.28
C THR A 69 7.91 15.17 -10.96
N LEU A 70 8.33 13.91 -11.10
CA LEU A 70 9.73 13.50 -11.11
C LEU A 70 10.15 13.36 -12.57
N LYS A 71 11.13 14.15 -13.00
CA LYS A 71 11.65 14.16 -14.37
C LYS A 71 12.90 13.30 -14.46
N CYS A 72 12.97 12.38 -15.41
CA CYS A 72 14.22 11.74 -15.80
C CYS A 72 14.64 12.23 -17.19
N GLU A 73 15.89 12.65 -17.34
CA GLU A 73 16.43 13.14 -18.61
C GLU A 73 17.80 12.54 -18.90
N LYS A 74 18.14 12.42 -20.19
CA LYS A 74 19.44 11.95 -20.65
C LYS A 74 20.25 13.14 -21.17
N ILE A 75 21.31 13.51 -20.46
CA ILE A 75 22.19 14.64 -20.81
C ILE A 75 23.61 14.11 -21.00
N ASN A 76 24.15 14.29 -22.21
CA ASN A 76 25.50 13.87 -22.57
C ASN A 76 25.80 12.40 -22.22
N GLY A 77 24.80 11.51 -22.39
CA GLY A 77 24.91 10.09 -22.09
C GLY A 77 24.56 9.70 -20.64
N ASN A 78 24.49 10.65 -19.71
CA ASN A 78 24.15 10.39 -18.31
C ASN A 78 22.65 10.57 -18.05
N TYR A 79 22.10 9.80 -17.13
CA TYR A 79 20.71 9.95 -16.69
C TYR A 79 20.65 10.83 -15.44
N ILE A 80 19.81 11.87 -15.47
CA ILE A 80 19.58 12.76 -14.32
C ILE A 80 18.10 12.65 -13.95
N SER A 81 17.81 12.30 -12.71
CA SER A 81 16.44 11.99 -12.27
C SER A 81 16.03 12.72 -10.99
N GLY A 82 14.75 12.61 -10.63
CA GLY A 82 14.18 13.16 -9.41
C GLY A 82 13.64 12.08 -8.48
N GLY A 83 13.64 12.39 -7.19
CA GLY A 83 13.02 11.57 -6.15
C GLY A 83 12.70 12.43 -4.92
N ILE A 84 11.72 12.02 -4.13
CA ILE A 84 11.43 12.61 -2.82
C ILE A 84 11.34 11.56 -1.73
N GLU A 85 11.66 11.96 -0.50
CA GLU A 85 11.73 11.08 0.66
C GLU A 85 11.26 11.79 1.93
N THR A 86 10.84 11.02 2.94
CA THR A 86 10.46 11.57 4.26
C THR A 86 11.57 11.45 5.32
N VAL A 87 12.79 11.14 4.89
CA VAL A 87 13.97 10.94 5.75
C VAL A 87 14.18 12.13 6.69
N ASN A 88 14.42 11.85 7.98
CA ASN A 88 14.57 12.83 9.06
C ASN A 88 13.36 13.77 9.27
N LYS A 89 12.22 13.51 8.62
CA LYS A 89 10.98 14.30 8.76
C LYS A 89 9.85 13.50 9.38
N LYS A 90 9.55 12.34 8.80
CA LYS A 90 8.46 11.48 9.26
C LYS A 90 8.72 10.02 8.90
N THR A 91 8.64 9.16 9.89
CA THR A 91 8.48 7.72 9.70
C THR A 91 7.01 7.36 9.72
N PHE A 92 6.70 6.23 9.10
CA PHE A 92 5.39 5.64 9.05
C PHE A 92 5.45 4.19 9.56
N SER A 93 4.36 3.77 10.20
CA SER A 93 4.15 2.42 10.69
C SER A 93 2.69 2.08 10.54
N TYR A 94 2.42 0.85 10.13
CA TYR A 94 1.08 0.27 9.94
C TYR A 94 0.10 1.22 9.21
N GLY A 95 -1.18 0.88 9.13
CA GLY A 95 -2.20 1.72 8.50
C GLY A 95 -2.38 1.48 7.01
N TYR A 96 -3.02 2.45 6.35
CA TYR A 96 -3.40 2.37 4.94
C TYR A 96 -2.86 3.57 4.17
N TYR A 97 -2.20 3.32 3.06
CA TYR A 97 -1.54 4.32 2.22
C TYR A 97 -2.17 4.31 0.84
N GLU A 98 -2.38 5.49 0.27
CA GLU A 98 -2.81 5.68 -1.11
C GLU A 98 -1.88 6.64 -1.82
N ILE A 99 -1.38 6.22 -2.98
CA ILE A 99 -0.73 7.12 -3.93
C ILE A 99 -1.50 7.05 -5.25
N TYR A 100 -1.87 8.22 -5.78
CA TYR A 100 -2.51 8.31 -7.10
C TYR A 100 -1.48 8.76 -8.12
N SER A 101 -1.04 7.84 -8.99
CA SER A 101 0.17 8.02 -9.80
C SER A 101 -0.02 7.52 -11.24
N GLN A 102 0.62 8.22 -12.17
CA GLN A 102 0.82 7.74 -13.54
C GLN A 102 2.31 7.41 -13.69
N ILE A 103 2.61 6.12 -13.89
CA ILE A 103 3.98 5.64 -14.10
C ILE A 103 4.45 5.95 -15.53
N PRO A 104 5.76 6.22 -15.75
CA PRO A 104 6.29 6.47 -17.08
C PRO A 104 6.36 5.18 -17.91
N LYS A 105 6.20 5.29 -19.24
CA LYS A 105 6.38 4.18 -20.19
C LYS A 105 7.76 4.26 -20.84
N GLY A 106 8.59 3.24 -20.66
CA GLY A 106 9.86 3.15 -21.38
C GLY A 106 10.76 2.03 -20.88
N MET A 107 11.58 1.48 -21.79
CA MET A 107 12.53 0.44 -21.45
C MET A 107 13.60 0.99 -20.50
N GLY A 108 13.89 0.25 -19.43
CA GLY A 108 14.86 0.59 -18.38
C GLY A 108 14.35 1.56 -17.31
N TYR A 109 13.10 2.02 -17.36
CA TYR A 109 12.53 2.83 -16.28
C TYR A 109 12.23 1.97 -15.05
N TRP A 110 12.66 2.47 -13.90
CA TRP A 110 12.53 1.85 -12.58
C TRP A 110 12.31 2.93 -11.51
N GLY A 111 12.52 2.59 -10.24
CA GLY A 111 12.19 3.40 -9.07
C GLY A 111 10.92 2.87 -8.41
N GLY A 112 10.29 3.67 -7.55
CA GLY A 112 9.12 3.15 -6.87
C GLY A 112 8.33 4.08 -5.99
N PHE A 113 7.23 3.52 -5.49
CA PHE A 113 6.62 3.88 -4.21
C PHE A 113 6.97 2.77 -3.21
N TRP A 114 7.81 3.11 -2.24
CA TRP A 114 8.42 2.14 -1.34
C TRP A 114 8.76 2.76 0.02
N PHE A 115 9.08 1.89 0.97
CA PHE A 115 9.39 2.25 2.35
C PHE A 115 10.69 1.59 2.76
N HIS A 116 11.53 2.32 3.48
CA HIS A 116 12.78 1.80 4.00
C HIS A 116 13.12 2.42 5.37
N MET A 117 13.71 1.65 6.29
CA MET A 117 14.05 2.13 7.64
C MET A 117 15.10 3.24 7.69
N GLY A 118 15.91 3.36 6.63
CA GLY A 118 17.02 4.31 6.55
C GLY A 118 18.20 3.95 7.47
N SER A 119 18.24 2.74 8.03
CA SER A 119 19.33 2.24 8.87
C SER A 119 20.04 1.04 8.22
N SER A 120 21.19 0.65 8.77
CA SER A 120 21.92 -0.57 8.38
C SER A 120 21.33 -1.86 8.96
N THR A 121 20.22 -1.77 9.69
CA THR A 121 19.55 -2.96 10.20
C THR A 121 18.91 -3.70 9.04
N CYS A 122 19.24 -4.98 8.93
CA CYS A 122 18.85 -5.75 7.77
C CYS A 122 17.52 -6.48 7.96
N ALA A 123 17.00 -6.66 9.17
CA ALA A 123 15.75 -7.41 9.35
C ALA A 123 14.53 -6.53 9.07
N ARG A 124 13.64 -7.00 8.17
CA ARG A 124 12.33 -6.41 7.85
C ARG A 124 12.42 -4.91 7.56
N HIS A 125 13.35 -4.55 6.69
CA HIS A 125 13.81 -3.17 6.53
C HIS A 125 13.09 -2.40 5.42
N GLU A 126 12.34 -3.10 4.57
CA GLU A 126 11.80 -2.53 3.33
C GLU A 126 10.43 -3.10 2.97
N ILE A 127 9.60 -2.26 2.37
CA ILE A 127 8.32 -2.63 1.76
C ILE A 127 8.24 -1.93 0.39
N ASP A 128 8.27 -2.72 -0.68
CA ASP A 128 8.10 -2.22 -2.04
C ASP A 128 6.65 -2.41 -2.47
N VAL A 129 5.96 -1.28 -2.70
CA VAL A 129 4.54 -1.28 -3.07
C VAL A 129 4.37 -1.29 -4.59
N LEU A 130 5.23 -0.54 -5.29
CA LEU A 130 5.18 -0.36 -6.72
C LEU A 130 6.58 -0.11 -7.25
N GLU A 131 7.10 -1.03 -8.06
CA GLU A 131 8.31 -0.85 -8.85
C GLU A 131 8.04 -1.20 -10.32
N PRO A 132 7.85 -0.22 -11.22
CA PRO A 132 7.65 -0.50 -12.63
C PRO A 132 8.78 -1.36 -13.18
N ASN A 133 8.42 -2.47 -13.84
CA ASN A 133 9.40 -3.32 -14.49
C ASN A 133 9.63 -2.81 -15.92
N GLY A 134 10.59 -1.91 -16.07
CA GLY A 134 11.01 -1.37 -17.37
C GLY A 134 11.75 -2.37 -18.25
N CYS A 135 11.93 -3.63 -17.83
CA CYS A 135 12.77 -4.62 -18.50
C CYS A 135 11.97 -5.72 -19.17
N ASP A 136 10.68 -5.74 -18.92
CA ASP A 136 9.75 -6.60 -19.60
C ASP A 136 9.33 -6.00 -20.94
N CYS A 137 9.03 -6.87 -21.91
CA CYS A 137 8.46 -6.46 -23.19
C CYS A 137 7.03 -5.88 -23.04
N SER A 138 6.36 -6.13 -21.92
CA SER A 138 4.98 -5.73 -21.59
C SER A 138 4.97 -4.52 -20.66
N ILE A 139 5.76 -3.49 -21.01
CA ILE A 139 5.91 -2.27 -20.20
C ILE A 139 4.54 -1.67 -19.87
N GLY A 140 4.29 -1.50 -18.58
CA GLY A 140 3.06 -0.92 -18.04
C GLY A 140 2.00 -1.93 -17.60
N THR A 141 2.10 -3.21 -17.98
CA THR A 141 1.11 -4.24 -17.57
C THR A 141 1.58 -5.10 -16.40
N GLN A 142 2.72 -4.76 -15.80
CA GLN A 142 3.30 -5.43 -14.65
C GLN A 142 4.18 -4.52 -13.82
N PHE A 143 4.43 -4.91 -12.57
CA PHE A 143 5.38 -4.25 -11.67
C PHE A 143 5.90 -5.25 -10.61
N HIS A 144 7.02 -4.93 -9.98
CA HIS A 144 7.56 -5.64 -8.84
C HIS A 144 7.10 -5.04 -7.52
N CYS A 145 6.94 -5.90 -6.53
CA CYS A 145 6.65 -5.52 -5.15
C CYS A 145 7.24 -6.57 -4.22
N GLY A 146 7.37 -6.25 -2.94
CA GLY A 146 7.89 -7.23 -1.99
C GLY A 146 8.20 -6.70 -0.61
N LEU A 147 8.79 -7.58 0.19
CA LEU A 147 9.19 -7.31 1.56
C LEU A 147 10.69 -7.61 1.72
N GLY A 148 11.43 -6.63 2.22
CA GLY A 148 12.86 -6.73 2.43
C GLY A 148 13.21 -7.54 3.67
N ASN A 149 13.95 -8.62 3.43
CA ASN A 149 14.65 -9.46 4.40
C ASN A 149 13.82 -9.88 5.62
N TYR A 150 13.16 -11.02 5.47
CA TYR A 150 12.43 -11.71 6.52
C TYR A 150 13.32 -12.45 7.55
N ASN A 151 14.65 -12.33 7.44
CA ASN A 151 15.61 -12.98 8.34
C ASN A 151 16.30 -11.95 9.25
N THR A 152 16.84 -12.39 10.39
CA THR A 152 17.64 -11.53 11.28
C THR A 152 19.06 -11.29 10.77
N SER A 153 19.48 -12.02 9.73
CA SER A 153 20.79 -11.84 9.10
C SER A 153 20.71 -10.89 7.92
N CYS A 154 21.79 -10.14 7.64
CA CYS A 154 21.93 -9.34 6.42
C CYS A 154 22.04 -10.15 5.11
N TYR A 155 21.87 -11.48 5.21
CA TYR A 155 21.96 -12.42 4.09
C TYR A 155 20.61 -13.11 3.83
N GLY A 156 19.50 -12.56 4.37
CA GLY A 156 18.14 -13.04 4.11
C GLY A 156 17.56 -12.46 2.82
N GLY A 157 16.96 -13.33 2.01
CA GLY A 157 16.41 -12.99 0.69
C GLY A 157 15.31 -11.95 0.76
N PHE A 158 15.23 -11.15 -0.29
CA PHE A 158 14.10 -10.27 -0.56
C PHE A 158 12.92 -11.13 -1.03
N LEU A 159 11.72 -10.95 -0.48
CA LEU A 159 10.51 -11.60 -0.99
C LEU A 159 9.98 -10.79 -2.17
N ALA A 160 10.67 -10.90 -3.31
CA ALA A 160 10.33 -10.21 -4.55
C ALA A 160 9.23 -10.97 -5.29
N GLU A 161 8.22 -10.24 -5.73
CA GLU A 161 7.07 -10.76 -6.44
C GLU A 161 6.79 -9.90 -7.67
N THR A 162 6.22 -10.50 -8.70
CA THR A 162 5.83 -9.77 -9.92
C THR A 162 4.32 -9.85 -10.07
N VAL A 163 3.66 -8.69 -10.06
CA VAL A 163 2.25 -8.58 -10.39
C VAL A 163 2.12 -8.47 -11.90
N THR A 164 1.36 -9.37 -12.53
CA THR A 164 1.17 -9.43 -13.99
C THR A 164 -0.30 -9.39 -14.38
N GLY A 165 -0.59 -9.32 -15.68
CA GLY A 165 -1.96 -9.38 -16.20
C GLY A 165 -2.78 -8.11 -15.94
N LEU A 166 -2.11 -6.98 -15.67
CA LEU A 166 -2.76 -5.69 -15.45
C LEU A 166 -3.08 -5.01 -16.79
N ASN A 167 -4.07 -4.14 -16.78
CA ASN A 167 -4.20 -3.14 -17.85
C ASN A 167 -2.96 -2.25 -17.88
N ASP A 168 -2.66 -1.63 -19.02
CA ASP A 168 -1.51 -0.75 -19.16
C ASP A 168 -1.63 0.47 -18.23
N LEU A 169 -0.87 0.42 -17.13
CA LEU A 169 -0.85 1.39 -16.05
C LEU A 169 -0.18 2.72 -16.44
N THR A 170 0.44 2.79 -17.62
CA THR A 170 1.09 4.02 -18.10
C THR A 170 0.11 4.97 -18.79
N LEU A 171 -1.09 4.48 -19.16
CA LEU A 171 -2.06 5.23 -19.96
C LEU A 171 -2.78 6.32 -19.16
N ASP A 172 -2.97 6.14 -17.85
CA ASP A 172 -3.64 7.09 -16.97
C ASP A 172 -3.11 6.98 -15.53
N TYR A 173 -3.59 7.85 -14.65
CA TYR A 173 -3.36 7.75 -13.22
C TYR A 173 -4.11 6.55 -12.63
N ASN A 174 -3.38 5.75 -11.87
CA ASN A 174 -3.89 4.60 -11.13
C ASN A 174 -3.70 4.83 -9.63
N LYS A 175 -4.63 4.32 -8.83
CA LYS A 175 -4.51 4.32 -7.38
C LYS A 175 -3.75 3.08 -6.95
N TYR A 176 -2.61 3.26 -6.32
CA TYR A 176 -1.85 2.19 -5.68
C TYR A 176 -2.04 2.33 -4.18
N SER A 177 -2.38 1.21 -3.54
CA SER A 177 -2.65 1.20 -2.11
C SER A 177 -1.86 0.13 -1.39
N LEU A 178 -1.39 0.47 -0.19
CA LEU A 178 -0.76 -0.43 0.76
C LEU A 178 -1.62 -0.47 2.02
N GLN A 179 -2.08 -1.66 2.42
CA GLN A 179 -2.56 -1.92 3.77
C GLN A 179 -1.46 -2.66 4.52
N TRP A 180 -0.93 -2.05 5.56
CA TRP A 180 0.12 -2.61 6.40
C TRP A 180 -0.40 -2.73 7.83
N THR A 181 -0.41 -3.94 8.38
CA THR A 181 -0.77 -4.21 9.77
C THR A 181 0.29 -5.13 10.38
N PRO A 182 0.27 -5.40 11.70
CA PRO A 182 1.23 -6.32 12.32
C PRO A 182 1.25 -7.73 11.72
N SER A 183 0.17 -8.16 11.06
CA SER A 183 0.03 -9.54 10.55
C SER A 183 -0.01 -9.66 9.04
N LEU A 184 -0.17 -8.56 8.30
CA LEU A 184 -0.25 -8.62 6.84
C LEU A 184 0.19 -7.33 6.14
N VAL A 185 0.59 -7.50 4.89
CA VAL A 185 0.73 -6.47 3.86
C VAL A 185 -0.15 -6.84 2.68
N LYS A 186 -1.03 -5.92 2.26
CA LYS A 186 -1.85 -6.05 1.05
C LYS A 186 -1.57 -4.88 0.11
N ILE A 187 -1.38 -5.20 -1.16
CA ILE A 187 -1.14 -4.23 -2.23
C ILE A 187 -2.31 -4.30 -3.20
N SER A 188 -2.85 -3.14 -3.56
CA SER A 188 -4.00 -3.02 -4.45
C SER A 188 -3.78 -1.99 -5.54
N VAL A 189 -4.38 -2.22 -6.70
CA VAL A 189 -4.42 -1.27 -7.83
C VAL A 189 -5.87 -0.99 -8.19
N ASN A 190 -6.26 0.29 -8.14
CA ASN A 190 -7.63 0.75 -8.38
C ASN A 190 -8.66 -0.05 -7.55
N ASP A 191 -8.37 -0.22 -6.26
CA ASP A 191 -9.18 -0.97 -5.29
C ASP A 191 -9.26 -2.49 -5.52
N ASN A 192 -8.53 -3.03 -6.50
CA ASN A 192 -8.43 -4.48 -6.70
C ASN A 192 -7.21 -5.01 -5.96
N LEU A 193 -7.39 -5.99 -5.08
CA LEU A 193 -6.28 -6.67 -4.42
C LEU A 193 -5.44 -7.41 -5.46
N VAL A 194 -4.14 -7.10 -5.54
CA VAL A 194 -3.22 -7.73 -6.50
C VAL A 194 -2.14 -8.57 -5.82
N LYS A 195 -1.79 -8.25 -4.56
CA LYS A 195 -0.84 -9.05 -3.78
C LYS A 195 -1.15 -9.00 -2.28
N GLU A 196 -0.90 -10.11 -1.62
CA GLU A 196 -1.02 -10.26 -0.17
C GLU A 196 0.16 -11.05 0.39
N PHE A 197 0.70 -10.57 1.50
CA PHE A 197 1.68 -11.24 2.36
C PHE A 197 1.06 -11.33 3.76
N SER A 198 0.75 -12.54 4.24
CA SER A 198 -0.05 -12.75 5.45
C SER A 198 0.67 -13.56 6.54
N ASP A 199 2.01 -13.47 6.59
CA ASP A 199 2.81 -14.08 7.67
C ASP A 199 3.34 -12.97 8.61
N PRO A 200 2.88 -12.88 9.86
CA PRO A 200 3.38 -11.89 10.82
C PRO A 200 4.90 -11.92 11.03
N LYS A 201 5.58 -13.04 10.73
CA LYS A 201 7.04 -13.14 10.89
C LYS A 201 7.82 -12.34 9.85
N ILE A 202 7.24 -12.15 8.66
CA ILE A 202 7.89 -11.47 7.53
C ILE A 202 7.46 -10.00 7.42
N VAL A 203 6.29 -9.66 7.97
CA VAL A 203 5.78 -8.29 7.95
C VAL A 203 6.56 -7.42 8.91
N SER A 204 6.98 -6.24 8.44
CA SER A 204 7.78 -5.35 9.27
C SER A 204 7.00 -4.76 10.44
N ASP A 205 7.68 -4.69 11.56
CA ASP A 205 7.30 -4.02 12.80
C ASP A 205 8.06 -2.70 13.02
N ASN A 206 8.95 -2.34 12.09
CA ASN A 206 9.80 -1.16 12.21
C ASN A 206 9.16 0.07 11.54
N PRO A 207 9.22 1.26 12.15
CA PRO A 207 8.92 2.50 11.46
C PRO A 207 9.87 2.76 10.28
N MET A 208 9.32 3.20 9.16
CA MET A 208 10.06 3.41 7.91
C MET A 208 9.84 4.80 7.34
N TYR A 209 10.85 5.32 6.65
CA TYR A 209 10.67 6.47 5.77
C TYR A 209 10.04 6.01 4.45
N MET A 210 9.29 6.91 3.82
CA MET A 210 8.68 6.67 2.53
C MET A 210 9.48 7.36 1.42
N PHE A 211 9.56 6.70 0.28
CA PHE A 211 10.29 7.14 -0.90
C PHE A 211 9.39 7.10 -2.13
N LEU A 212 9.44 8.16 -2.93
CA LEU A 212 8.91 8.22 -4.29
C LEU A 212 10.08 8.56 -5.22
N THR A 213 10.56 7.59 -5.98
CA THR A 213 11.77 7.72 -6.78
C THR A 213 11.52 7.36 -8.24
N PHE A 214 12.19 8.07 -9.15
CA PHE A 214 12.29 7.65 -10.54
C PHE A 214 13.75 7.27 -10.83
N GLN A 215 14.00 5.99 -11.10
CA GLN A 215 15.33 5.42 -11.32
C GLN A 215 15.42 4.77 -12.69
N ILE A 216 16.64 4.38 -13.07
CA ILE A 216 16.94 3.59 -14.26
C ILE A 216 17.57 2.27 -13.81
N ASP A 217 16.98 1.15 -14.24
CA ASP A 217 17.44 -0.18 -13.84
C ASP A 217 18.88 -0.47 -14.32
N PRO A 218 19.83 -0.77 -13.43
CA PRO A 218 21.20 -1.10 -13.80
C PRO A 218 21.35 -2.41 -14.58
N ASN A 219 20.41 -3.33 -14.45
CA ASN A 219 20.41 -4.61 -15.17
C ASN A 219 19.78 -4.50 -16.57
N CYS A 220 19.31 -3.30 -16.93
CA CYS A 220 18.40 -3.12 -18.05
C CYS A 220 18.44 -1.68 -18.55
N THR A 221 19.45 -1.41 -19.36
CA THR A 221 19.72 -0.08 -19.88
C THR A 221 18.65 0.37 -20.88
N PRO A 222 18.19 1.63 -20.81
CA PRO A 222 17.39 2.26 -21.86
C PRO A 222 18.01 2.09 -23.25
N ASN A 223 17.20 1.71 -24.24
CA ASN A 223 17.63 1.53 -25.62
C ASN A 223 17.17 2.69 -26.52
N SER A 224 17.34 2.58 -27.84
CA SER A 224 16.97 3.63 -28.80
C SER A 224 15.47 3.94 -28.87
N SER A 225 14.61 3.08 -28.32
CA SER A 225 13.17 3.31 -28.22
C SER A 225 12.75 4.06 -26.95
N THR A 226 13.62 4.17 -25.94
CA THR A 226 13.31 4.89 -24.70
C THR A 226 13.36 6.40 -24.91
N VAL A 227 12.26 7.09 -24.59
CA VAL A 227 12.08 8.52 -24.87
C VAL A 227 12.44 9.38 -23.65
N PHE A 228 13.44 10.26 -23.79
CA PHE A 228 13.78 11.25 -22.76
C PHE A 228 13.47 12.68 -23.23
N PRO A 229 13.07 13.61 -22.33
CA PRO A 229 12.79 13.36 -20.91
C PRO A 229 11.49 12.58 -20.70
N ALA A 230 11.46 11.79 -19.62
CA ALA A 230 10.26 11.12 -19.14
C ALA A 230 9.85 11.67 -17.78
N PHE A 231 8.59 11.43 -17.42
CA PHE A 231 7.95 12.02 -16.25
C PHE A 231 7.16 10.98 -15.49
N TRP A 232 7.47 10.80 -14.21
CA TRP A 232 6.61 10.08 -13.27
C TRP A 232 5.78 11.10 -12.50
N LYS A 233 4.46 10.97 -12.59
CA LYS A 233 3.53 11.96 -12.03
C LYS A 233 2.70 11.39 -10.89
N TYR A 234 2.42 12.20 -9.88
CA TYR A 234 1.63 11.86 -8.71
C TYR A 234 0.64 13.00 -8.42
N LYS A 235 -0.62 12.67 -8.18
CA LYS A 235 -1.70 13.64 -7.90
C LYS A 235 -2.00 13.78 -6.42
N SER A 236 -1.84 12.72 -5.65
CA SER A 236 -2.07 12.77 -4.21
C SER A 236 -1.41 11.63 -3.47
N PHE A 237 -1.01 11.91 -2.23
CA PHE A 237 -0.67 10.94 -1.20
C PHE A 237 -1.66 11.05 -0.04
N LYS A 238 -2.18 9.92 0.42
CA LYS A 238 -2.96 9.83 1.66
C LYS A 238 -2.41 8.72 2.54
N TYR A 239 -2.42 8.96 3.85
CA TYR A 239 -2.11 7.97 4.86
C TYR A 239 -3.15 8.02 5.98
N TYR A 240 -3.70 6.85 6.29
CA TYR A 240 -4.72 6.63 7.30
C TYR A 240 -4.19 5.71 8.38
N LYS A 241 -4.51 6.05 9.63
CA LYS A 241 -4.27 5.19 10.79
C LYS A 241 -5.55 4.49 11.20
N LEU A 242 -5.41 3.30 11.78
CA LEU A 242 -6.49 2.74 12.57
C LEU A 242 -6.65 3.58 13.84
N LYS A 243 -7.89 3.85 14.24
CA LYS A 243 -8.15 4.39 15.58
C LYS A 243 -7.87 3.28 16.58
N THR A 244 -7.15 3.58 17.66
CA THR A 244 -6.73 2.56 18.63
C THR A 244 -7.12 2.95 20.06
N ASP A 245 -7.57 1.97 20.83
CA ASP A 245 -7.63 1.96 22.30
C ASP A 245 -7.22 0.56 22.80
N CYS A 246 -5.98 0.16 22.50
CA CYS A 246 -5.48 -1.18 22.81
C CYS A 246 -5.23 -1.41 24.32
N SER A 247 -5.53 -0.44 25.18
CA SER A 247 -5.37 -0.57 26.63
C SER A 247 -6.63 -1.11 27.30
N ASN A 248 -7.80 -0.80 26.73
CA ASN A 248 -9.09 -1.15 27.30
C ASN A 248 -9.75 -2.29 26.52
N GLY A 249 -10.40 -3.20 27.24
CA GLY A 249 -11.26 -4.22 26.65
C GLY A 249 -12.72 -3.83 26.78
N ILE A 250 -13.55 -4.42 25.92
CA ILE A 250 -15.01 -4.24 25.96
C ILE A 250 -15.63 -5.56 26.42
N VAL A 251 -16.37 -5.50 27.52
CA VAL A 251 -17.23 -6.58 27.99
C VAL A 251 -18.65 -6.04 28.01
N SER A 252 -19.55 -6.63 27.21
CA SER A 252 -20.89 -6.10 27.07
C SER A 252 -21.89 -7.18 26.66
N SER A 253 -23.07 -7.15 27.28
CA SER A 253 -24.26 -7.81 26.74
C SER A 253 -25.06 -6.83 25.87
N ASN A 254 -25.76 -7.32 24.85
CA ASN A 254 -26.54 -6.49 23.90
C ASN A 254 -25.73 -5.30 23.34
N PHE A 255 -24.55 -5.57 22.78
CA PHE A 255 -23.62 -4.55 22.33
C PHE A 255 -24.21 -3.60 21.27
N ASP A 256 -23.98 -2.30 21.44
CA ASP A 256 -24.48 -1.26 20.52
C ASP A 256 -23.55 -1.07 19.32
N PHE A 257 -23.79 -1.83 18.25
CA PHE A 257 -23.04 -1.71 16.99
C PHE A 257 -23.29 -0.41 16.22
N ILE A 258 -24.33 0.37 16.55
CA ILE A 258 -24.71 1.56 15.79
C ILE A 258 -23.91 2.77 16.27
N ASN A 259 -23.83 2.96 17.58
CA ASN A 259 -23.17 4.13 18.17
C ASN A 259 -21.75 3.85 18.65
N HIS A 260 -21.26 2.62 18.49
CA HIS A 260 -19.89 2.25 18.85
C HIS A 260 -18.84 3.02 18.04
N GLU A 261 -17.82 3.50 18.74
CA GLU A 261 -16.64 4.02 18.08
C GLU A 261 -15.68 2.88 17.76
N TYR A 262 -15.60 2.54 16.47
CA TYR A 262 -14.80 1.43 15.94
C TYR A 262 -13.28 1.65 16.07
N LYS A 263 -12.76 1.52 17.29
CA LYS A 263 -11.31 1.47 17.58
C LYS A 263 -10.83 0.03 17.66
N VAL A 264 -9.55 -0.17 17.40
CA VAL A 264 -8.84 -1.40 17.79
C VAL A 264 -8.77 -1.43 19.32
N GLN A 265 -9.50 -2.34 19.94
CA GLN A 265 -9.54 -2.50 21.40
C GLN A 265 -8.49 -3.52 21.86
N LYS A 266 -8.29 -3.65 23.17
CA LYS A 266 -7.48 -4.75 23.72
C LYS A 266 -8.15 -6.10 23.46
N TYR A 267 -9.43 -6.22 23.82
CA TYR A 267 -10.24 -7.41 23.57
C TYR A 267 -11.73 -7.03 23.52
N TYR A 268 -12.54 -7.94 22.97
CA TYR A 268 -13.99 -7.91 23.10
C TYR A 268 -14.45 -9.23 23.73
N SER A 269 -15.39 -9.17 24.68
CA SER A 269 -16.17 -10.31 25.17
C SER A 269 -17.64 -9.89 25.13
N LEU A 270 -18.34 -10.34 24.08
CA LEU A 270 -19.69 -9.90 23.76
C LEU A 270 -20.68 -11.04 24.01
N SER A 271 -21.76 -10.73 24.71
CA SER A 271 -22.85 -11.67 24.96
C SER A 271 -24.20 -11.20 24.45
N SER A 272 -25.07 -12.14 24.08
CA SER A 272 -26.45 -11.90 23.63
C SER A 272 -26.56 -10.72 22.65
N SER A 273 -25.64 -10.63 21.69
CA SER A 273 -25.47 -9.46 20.82
C SER A 273 -25.87 -9.81 19.39
N THR A 274 -26.61 -8.92 18.73
CA THR A 274 -27.03 -9.10 17.33
C THR A 274 -26.51 -7.95 16.49
N ILE A 275 -25.77 -8.23 15.43
CA ILE A 275 -25.34 -7.15 14.52
C ILE A 275 -26.54 -6.60 13.73
N PRO A 276 -26.50 -5.35 13.24
CA PRO A 276 -27.58 -4.80 12.42
C PRO A 276 -27.82 -5.62 11.15
N SER A 277 -29.08 -5.78 10.74
CA SER A 277 -29.41 -6.52 9.51
C SER A 277 -28.92 -5.81 8.25
N ASN A 278 -28.50 -6.58 7.24
CA ASN A 278 -27.95 -6.09 5.97
C ASN A 278 -26.72 -5.18 6.16
N SER A 279 -25.88 -5.49 7.16
CA SER A 279 -24.65 -4.76 7.45
C SER A 279 -23.42 -5.64 7.34
N SER A 280 -22.24 -5.04 7.14
CA SER A 280 -20.95 -5.71 7.26
C SER A 280 -20.19 -5.06 8.40
N ILE A 281 -20.08 -5.77 9.53
CA ILE A 281 -19.45 -5.29 10.76
C ILE A 281 -18.06 -5.89 10.87
N ILE A 282 -17.08 -5.04 11.17
CA ILE A 282 -15.73 -5.46 11.52
C ILE A 282 -15.48 -5.05 12.97
N LEU A 283 -14.96 -5.97 13.78
CA LEU A 283 -14.37 -5.65 15.08
C LEU A 283 -12.89 -5.99 15.05
N ARG A 284 -12.09 -5.13 15.67
CA ARG A 284 -10.62 -5.26 15.70
C ARG A 284 -10.12 -5.25 17.14
N ALA A 285 -9.33 -6.25 17.51
CA ALA A 285 -8.71 -6.35 18.82
C ALA A 285 -7.23 -6.69 18.75
N THR A 286 -6.45 -6.44 19.80
CA THR A 286 -5.07 -6.96 19.89
C THR A 286 -5.05 -8.40 20.37
N ASP A 287 -5.84 -8.73 21.40
CA ASP A 287 -5.74 -9.99 22.14
C ASP A 287 -6.74 -11.02 21.61
N TYR A 288 -8.04 -10.77 21.81
CA TYR A 288 -9.11 -11.68 21.38
C TYR A 288 -10.44 -10.97 21.15
N ILE A 289 -11.31 -11.62 20.40
CA ILE A 289 -12.73 -11.29 20.25
C ILE A 289 -13.49 -12.57 20.58
N GLU A 290 -14.17 -12.56 21.72
CA GLU A 290 -14.97 -13.67 22.23
C GLU A 290 -16.46 -13.32 22.04
N LEU A 291 -17.20 -14.25 21.46
CA LEU A 291 -18.64 -14.15 21.22
C LEU A 291 -19.30 -15.37 21.86
N ASP A 292 -20.41 -15.17 22.57
CA ASP A 292 -21.17 -16.28 23.16
C ASP A 292 -22.06 -16.99 22.14
N GLU A 293 -22.76 -18.03 22.62
CA GLU A 293 -23.68 -18.83 21.81
C GLU A 293 -24.92 -18.06 21.33
N ASP A 294 -25.24 -16.93 22.00
CA ASP A 294 -26.37 -16.06 21.68
C ASP A 294 -25.98 -14.91 20.73
N PHE A 295 -24.76 -14.90 20.18
CA PHE A 295 -24.34 -13.92 19.19
C PHE A 295 -24.98 -14.21 17.83
N ILE A 296 -25.72 -13.24 17.28
CA ILE A 296 -26.49 -13.41 16.05
C ILE A 296 -25.94 -12.54 14.92
N VAL A 297 -25.66 -13.19 13.78
CA VAL A 297 -25.42 -12.55 12.48
C VAL A 297 -26.67 -12.76 11.61
N PRO A 298 -27.52 -11.74 11.41
CA PRO A 298 -28.73 -11.89 10.60
C PRO A 298 -28.40 -12.27 9.15
N TYR A 299 -29.28 -13.04 8.51
CA TYR A 299 -29.13 -13.40 7.09
C TYR A 299 -28.93 -12.14 6.22
N GLY A 300 -27.98 -12.24 5.27
CA GLY A 300 -27.60 -11.10 4.41
C GLY A 300 -26.66 -10.10 5.08
N SER A 301 -26.18 -10.37 6.29
CA SER A 301 -25.19 -9.56 7.01
C SER A 301 -23.86 -10.32 7.12
N GLU A 302 -22.78 -9.59 7.34
CA GLU A 302 -21.44 -10.12 7.50
C GLU A 302 -20.81 -9.63 8.80
N PHE A 303 -20.05 -10.51 9.45
CA PHE A 303 -19.27 -10.17 10.62
C PHE A 303 -17.83 -10.63 10.42
N THR A 304 -16.88 -9.73 10.64
CA THR A 304 -15.44 -10.03 10.60
C THR A 304 -14.80 -9.67 11.93
N ALA A 305 -14.17 -10.65 12.57
CA ALA A 305 -13.30 -10.43 13.72
C ALA A 305 -11.84 -10.44 13.26
N ILE A 306 -11.09 -9.38 13.58
CA ILE A 306 -9.67 -9.26 13.26
C ILE A 306 -8.88 -9.11 14.55
N THR A 307 -7.92 -9.99 14.78
CA THR A 307 -6.93 -9.83 15.85
C THR A 307 -5.59 -9.36 15.29
N HIS A 308 -4.92 -8.47 16.01
CA HIS A 308 -3.62 -7.88 15.64
C HIS A 308 -2.44 -8.53 16.39
N CYS A 309 -2.58 -9.81 16.75
CA CYS A 309 -1.52 -10.64 17.34
C CYS A 309 -0.77 -9.96 18.50
N LEU A 310 -1.50 -9.46 19.51
CA LEU A 310 -0.96 -8.78 20.70
C LEU A 310 -0.23 -7.45 20.42
N THR A 311 -0.25 -6.97 19.17
CA THR A 311 0.44 -5.73 18.77
C THR A 311 -0.59 -4.67 18.43
N CYS A 312 -0.50 -3.50 19.08
CA CYS A 312 -1.35 -2.37 18.76
C CYS A 312 -0.89 -1.72 17.44
N PRO A 313 -1.76 -1.59 16.42
CA PRO A 313 -1.37 -1.06 15.10
C PRO A 313 -1.41 0.49 15.08
N GLN A 314 -0.56 1.11 15.91
CA GLN A 314 -0.45 2.58 16.02
C GLN A 314 0.37 3.23 14.91
#